data_AF-A0A1C0ZX07-F1
#
_entry.id   AF-A0A1C0ZX07-F1
#
_cell.length_a   1.000
_cell.length_b   1.000
_cell.length_c   1.000
_cell.angle_alpha   90.00
_cell.angle_beta   90.00
_cell.angle_gamma   90.00
#
_symmetry.space_group_name_H-M   'P 1'
#
loop_
_entity.id
_entity.type
_entity.pdbx_description
1 polymer ?
#
loop_
_entity_poly.entity_id
_entity_poly.type
_entity_poly.pdbx_seq_one_letter_code
_entity_poly.pdbx_strand_id
1 'polypeptide(L)'
;MAYDQSVRTLMNNNKYDNDKIGYNADSGYVTYGGQNFMKPQLNVNGTTYTDQATFDQAHNQYKQNSANAAAAYNTTPQPAAQPANQGYTNPYTQQITDILAHLNAATQAPPVDVYSSPQYAAAQAQAQRGVAEGQRQSRENLNRRGILDSSLTSSQANQIAANSNEYLTTQLVPQIQAQLQAQRQQELQAQQNMFQNYFNLSNQADSQHNADRNFDAGRQDAATAATGYWAPDANTLSSVRKQMEANSAAYASASPDRQKQLHEDNLRLATSIGGSDTTGNGDYAFGPMRTVQGQQLDTSKEQFDKQFNAQEAQRQWDNTFKQGQFDYQKASDLWEQNFKDKSFDQSVKQFAQNLGADYAKLNQSQQQFVAEMAYKNKALEMQNDPNNLDNQYKKAQIESLTNKNDKSADHGIDEYDLAMIDSLASQKGLDVGKADASAIKQFVAGLKAQNAWSTDEAKQVESYLGQKAAAAQAANKTANDQRAERVKKADDIAKRLGSGRIGG
;
A
#
# COMPACT_ATOMS: atom_id res chain seq x y z
N MET A 1 -26.65 -10.74 -12.23
CA MET A 1 -25.64 -11.43 -11.39
C MET A 1 -25.73 -12.90 -11.76
N ALA A 2 -24.65 -13.46 -12.28
CA ALA A 2 -24.66 -14.80 -12.86
C ALA A 2 -24.27 -15.80 -11.76
N TYR A 3 -25.22 -16.66 -11.37
CA TYR A 3 -24.99 -17.74 -10.41
C TYR A 3 -24.46 -18.94 -11.19
N ASP A 4 -23.18 -18.89 -11.53
CA ASP A 4 -22.67 -19.68 -12.66
C ASP A 4 -22.44 -21.16 -12.34
N GLN A 5 -22.35 -21.56 -11.06
CA GLN A 5 -21.96 -22.93 -10.70
C GLN A 5 -22.67 -23.49 -9.47
N SER A 6 -22.89 -24.80 -9.47
CA SER A 6 -23.43 -25.50 -8.30
C SER A 6 -22.36 -25.59 -7.20
N VAL A 7 -22.75 -25.36 -5.94
CA VAL A 7 -21.83 -25.44 -4.79
C VAL A 7 -21.19 -26.83 -4.72
N ARG A 8 -21.95 -27.89 -5.01
CA ARG A 8 -21.45 -29.27 -5.04
C ARG A 8 -20.34 -29.47 -6.08
N THR A 9 -20.49 -28.91 -7.29
CA THR A 9 -19.45 -28.97 -8.32
C THR A 9 -18.17 -28.26 -7.85
N LEU A 10 -18.31 -27.08 -7.25
CA LEU A 10 -17.18 -26.31 -6.70
C LEU A 10 -16.45 -27.06 -5.58
N MET A 11 -17.19 -27.74 -4.70
CA MET A 11 -16.63 -28.60 -3.65
C MET A 11 -15.91 -29.82 -4.24
N ASN A 12 -16.52 -30.53 -5.19
CA ASN A 12 -15.89 -31.68 -5.84
C ASN A 12 -14.59 -31.28 -6.58
N ASN A 13 -14.57 -30.10 -7.22
CA ASN A 13 -13.36 -29.54 -7.83
C ASN A 13 -12.26 -29.27 -6.80
N ASN A 14 -12.62 -28.92 -5.57
CA ASN A 14 -11.74 -28.73 -4.43
C ASN A 14 -11.41 -30.01 -3.65
N LYS A 15 -11.66 -31.19 -4.25
CA LYS A 15 -11.33 -32.52 -3.70
C LYS A 15 -12.12 -32.88 -2.42
N TYR A 16 -13.29 -32.30 -2.21
CA TYR A 16 -14.21 -32.76 -1.17
C TYR A 16 -14.87 -34.07 -1.57
N ASP A 17 -15.03 -34.99 -0.61
CA ASP A 17 -15.74 -36.25 -0.84
C ASP A 17 -17.24 -35.97 -1.08
N ASN A 18 -17.76 -36.37 -2.24
CA ASN A 18 -19.13 -36.07 -2.63
C ASN A 18 -20.17 -36.62 -1.64
N ASP A 19 -19.87 -37.76 -0.99
CA ASP A 19 -20.74 -38.43 -0.03
C ASP A 19 -20.87 -37.68 1.31
N LYS A 20 -19.93 -36.77 1.60
CA LYS A 20 -19.95 -35.93 2.80
C LYS A 20 -20.61 -34.57 2.59
N ILE A 21 -20.95 -34.23 1.34
CA ILE A 21 -21.61 -32.97 0.99
C ILE A 21 -23.12 -33.12 1.20
N GLY A 22 -23.64 -32.44 2.21
CA GLY A 22 -25.05 -32.40 2.57
C GLY A 22 -25.69 -31.03 2.40
N TYR A 23 -26.99 -30.96 2.67
CA TYR A 23 -27.74 -29.72 2.81
C TYR A 23 -28.64 -29.83 4.02
N ASN A 24 -28.54 -28.87 4.94
CA ASN A 24 -29.41 -28.78 6.10
C ASN A 24 -30.59 -27.87 5.74
N ALA A 25 -31.78 -28.45 5.62
CA ALA A 25 -32.99 -27.74 5.22
C ALA A 25 -33.45 -26.72 6.28
N ASP A 26 -33.18 -26.98 7.56
CA ASP A 26 -33.63 -26.13 8.67
C ASP A 26 -32.79 -24.84 8.76
N SER A 27 -31.48 -24.95 8.56
CA SER A 27 -30.57 -23.79 8.59
C SER A 27 -30.37 -23.15 7.21
N GLY A 28 -30.68 -23.89 6.15
CA GLY A 28 -30.44 -23.51 4.76
C GLY A 28 -28.97 -23.56 4.33
N TYR A 29 -28.09 -24.24 5.08
CA TYR A 29 -26.66 -24.35 4.78
C TYR A 29 -26.33 -25.60 3.98
N VAL A 30 -25.36 -25.48 3.06
CA VAL A 30 -24.59 -26.62 2.57
C VAL A 30 -23.65 -27.08 3.69
N THR A 31 -23.59 -28.38 3.93
CA THR A 31 -22.76 -28.98 4.98
C THR A 31 -21.68 -29.89 4.40
N TYR A 32 -20.55 -30.02 5.09
CA TYR A 32 -19.53 -31.03 4.81
C TYR A 32 -19.27 -31.85 6.07
N GLY A 33 -19.48 -33.17 6.01
CA GLY A 33 -19.31 -34.05 7.16
C GLY A 33 -20.21 -33.69 8.35
N GLY A 34 -21.39 -33.12 8.09
CA GLY A 34 -22.34 -32.66 9.11
C GLY A 34 -22.11 -31.25 9.66
N GLN A 35 -21.00 -30.58 9.31
CA GLN A 35 -20.72 -29.21 9.72
C GLN A 35 -21.16 -28.19 8.66
N ASN A 36 -21.64 -27.02 9.09
CA ASN A 36 -22.02 -25.94 8.17
C ASN A 36 -20.79 -25.45 7.38
N PHE A 37 -20.89 -25.48 6.06
CA PHE A 37 -19.85 -25.02 5.14
C PHE A 37 -20.16 -23.61 4.65
N MET A 38 -21.29 -23.43 3.96
CA MET A 38 -21.72 -22.12 3.46
C MET A 38 -23.23 -22.03 3.29
N LYS A 39 -23.78 -20.81 3.28
CA LYS A 39 -25.17 -20.58 2.86
C LYS A 39 -25.19 -20.24 1.37
N PRO A 40 -25.86 -21.03 0.52
CA PRO A 40 -25.93 -20.76 -0.91
C PRO A 40 -26.82 -19.55 -1.19
N GLN A 41 -26.55 -18.86 -2.30
CA GLN A 41 -27.35 -17.70 -2.73
C GLN A 41 -28.69 -18.11 -3.33
N LEU A 42 -28.75 -19.31 -3.91
CA LEU A 42 -29.95 -19.86 -4.53
C LEU A 42 -30.02 -21.39 -4.30
N ASN A 43 -31.21 -21.91 -4.02
CA ASN A 43 -31.49 -23.34 -3.97
C ASN A 43 -32.71 -23.64 -4.86
N VAL A 44 -32.52 -24.36 -5.95
CA VAL A 44 -33.57 -24.75 -6.88
C VAL A 44 -33.63 -26.26 -6.94
N ASN A 45 -34.77 -26.84 -6.53
CA ASN A 45 -35.01 -28.28 -6.57
C ASN A 45 -33.91 -29.11 -5.89
N GLY A 46 -33.36 -28.61 -4.78
CA GLY A 46 -32.29 -29.29 -4.02
C GLY A 46 -30.89 -29.07 -4.57
N THR A 47 -30.72 -28.33 -5.68
CA THR A 47 -29.41 -27.91 -6.19
C THR A 47 -29.10 -26.49 -5.72
N THR A 48 -27.97 -26.35 -5.02
CA THR A 48 -27.52 -25.08 -4.45
C THR A 48 -26.50 -24.40 -5.36
N TYR A 49 -26.63 -23.09 -5.53
CA TYR A 49 -25.81 -22.27 -6.41
C TYR A 49 -25.19 -21.09 -5.66
N THR A 50 -24.00 -20.69 -6.10
CA THR A 50 -23.27 -19.53 -5.59
C THR A 50 -22.34 -19.00 -6.68
N ASP A 51 -21.86 -17.77 -6.52
CA ASP A 51 -20.70 -17.29 -7.28
C ASP A 51 -19.37 -17.83 -6.72
N GLN A 52 -18.34 -17.86 -7.57
CA GLN A 52 -17.00 -18.39 -7.24
C GLN A 52 -16.34 -17.66 -6.07
N ALA A 53 -16.49 -16.33 -5.98
CA ALA A 53 -15.83 -15.54 -4.95
C ALA A 53 -16.41 -15.85 -3.55
N THR A 54 -17.73 -15.95 -3.46
CA THR A 54 -18.45 -16.36 -2.24
C THR A 54 -18.07 -17.78 -1.82
N PHE A 55 -17.89 -18.69 -2.79
CA PHE A 55 -17.40 -20.04 -2.52
C PHE A 55 -15.98 -20.05 -1.96
N ASP A 56 -15.05 -19.33 -2.60
CA ASP A 56 -13.64 -19.29 -2.19
C ASP A 56 -13.47 -18.73 -0.78
N GLN A 57 -14.28 -17.72 -0.42
CA GLN A 57 -14.30 -17.16 0.94
C GLN A 57 -14.76 -18.22 1.96
N ALA A 58 -15.87 -18.91 1.70
CA ALA A 58 -16.39 -19.93 2.60
C ALA A 58 -15.44 -21.14 2.72
N HIS A 59 -14.80 -21.54 1.63
CA HIS A 59 -13.78 -22.60 1.59
C HIS A 59 -12.60 -22.28 2.50
N ASN A 60 -12.06 -21.05 2.40
CA ASN A 60 -10.95 -20.61 3.22
C ASN A 60 -11.33 -20.56 4.71
N GLN A 61 -12.52 -20.07 5.03
CA GLN A 61 -13.02 -20.05 6.41
C GLN A 61 -13.22 -21.46 6.97
N TYR A 62 -13.77 -22.37 6.17
CA TYR A 62 -13.96 -23.77 6.57
C TYR A 62 -12.62 -24.47 6.87
N LYS A 63 -11.58 -24.24 6.04
CA LYS A 63 -10.22 -24.76 6.30
C LYS A 63 -9.64 -24.26 7.61
N GLN A 64 -9.77 -22.97 7.91
CA GLN A 64 -9.30 -22.39 9.17
C GLN A 64 -10.02 -22.98 10.38
N ASN A 65 -11.36 -23.10 10.31
CA ASN A 65 -12.15 -23.67 11.40
C ASN A 65 -11.87 -25.17 11.61
N SER A 66 -11.64 -25.92 10.53
CA SER A 66 -11.31 -27.35 10.60
C SER A 66 -9.95 -27.59 11.25
N ALA A 67 -8.96 -26.74 10.96
CA ALA A 67 -7.64 -26.80 11.60
C ALA A 67 -7.73 -26.51 13.12
N ASN A 68 -8.55 -25.54 13.51
CA ASN A 68 -8.76 -25.19 14.91
C ASN A 68 -9.55 -26.27 15.68
N ALA A 69 -10.53 -26.91 15.04
CA ALA A 69 -11.30 -28.00 15.64
C ALA A 69 -10.45 -29.28 15.83
N ALA A 70 -9.51 -29.55 14.94
CA ALA A 70 -8.56 -30.66 15.10
C ALA A 70 -7.57 -30.43 16.26
N ALA A 71 -7.19 -29.18 16.53
CA ALA A 71 -6.36 -28.82 17.70
C ALA A 71 -7.12 -28.96 19.03
N ALA A 72 -8.44 -28.70 19.04
CA ALA A 72 -9.28 -28.81 20.23
C ALA A 72 -9.56 -30.27 20.67
N TYR A 73 -9.40 -31.26 19.79
CA TYR A 73 -9.68 -32.67 20.10
C TYR A 73 -8.52 -33.43 20.74
N ASN A 74 -7.37 -32.79 20.95
CA ASN A 74 -6.21 -33.40 21.59
C ASN A 74 -6.07 -33.05 23.09
N THR A 75 -7.05 -32.38 23.70
CA THR A 75 -7.13 -32.26 25.15
C THR A 75 -7.88 -33.46 25.72
N THR A 76 -7.14 -34.49 26.09
CA THR A 76 -7.60 -35.61 26.92
C THR A 76 -8.34 -35.06 28.15
N PRO A 77 -9.50 -35.62 28.54
CA PRO A 77 -10.25 -35.12 29.69
C PRO A 77 -9.41 -35.26 30.96
N GLN A 78 -8.95 -34.13 31.47
CA GLN A 78 -8.31 -34.03 32.77
C GLN A 78 -9.35 -34.33 33.85
N PRO A 79 -9.08 -35.26 34.80
CA PRO A 79 -10.04 -35.64 35.83
C PRO A 79 -10.45 -34.45 36.72
N ALA A 80 -11.68 -34.53 37.20
CA ALA A 80 -12.43 -33.47 37.87
C ALA A 80 -11.66 -32.77 39.01
N ALA A 81 -11.82 -31.45 39.00
CA ALA A 81 -11.12 -30.46 39.82
C ALA A 81 -11.27 -30.65 41.33
N GLN A 82 -10.14 -30.53 42.03
CA GLN A 82 -10.06 -30.01 43.40
C GLN A 82 -10.60 -28.57 43.45
N PRO A 83 -11.16 -28.12 44.59
CA PRO A 83 -11.78 -26.81 44.73
C PRO A 83 -10.80 -25.67 44.39
N ALA A 84 -11.29 -24.74 43.57
CA ALA A 84 -10.55 -23.65 42.96
C ALA A 84 -9.81 -22.78 44.00
N ASN A 85 -8.48 -22.81 43.96
CA ASN A 85 -7.64 -21.81 44.61
C ASN A 85 -7.74 -20.51 43.80
N GLN A 86 -7.97 -19.38 44.48
CA GLN A 86 -8.36 -18.12 43.85
C GLN A 86 -7.29 -17.56 42.90
N GLY A 87 -7.43 -17.88 41.62
CA GLY A 87 -7.40 -16.96 40.47
C GLY A 87 -6.29 -15.91 40.38
N TYR A 88 -5.02 -16.29 40.49
CA TYR A 88 -3.97 -15.43 39.93
C TYR A 88 -4.11 -15.39 38.41
N THR A 89 -4.55 -14.25 37.90
CA THR A 89 -4.56 -13.94 36.46
C THR A 89 -3.37 -13.02 36.20
N ASN A 90 -2.42 -13.46 35.39
CA ASN A 90 -1.24 -12.66 35.08
C ASN A 90 -1.69 -11.34 34.40
N PRO A 91 -1.29 -10.17 34.94
CA PRO A 91 -1.79 -8.88 34.47
C PRO A 91 -1.35 -8.55 33.03
N TYR A 92 -0.33 -9.24 32.52
CA TYR A 92 0.20 -9.05 31.16
C TYR A 92 -0.51 -9.92 30.11
N THR A 93 -1.33 -10.90 30.52
CA THR A 93 -1.99 -11.83 29.58
C THR A 93 -2.90 -11.10 28.59
N GLN A 94 -3.65 -10.10 29.06
CA GLN A 94 -4.51 -9.31 28.17
C GLN A 94 -3.69 -8.51 27.16
N GLN A 95 -2.60 -7.88 27.60
CA GLN A 95 -1.72 -7.08 26.75
C GLN A 95 -1.01 -7.92 25.69
N ILE A 96 -0.59 -9.14 26.04
CA ILE A 96 -0.01 -10.10 25.08
C ILE A 96 -1.06 -10.52 24.05
N THR A 97 -2.30 -10.76 24.48
CA THR A 97 -3.40 -11.14 23.58
C THR A 97 -3.73 -10.01 22.60
N ASP A 98 -3.76 -8.76 23.07
CA ASP A 98 -4.00 -7.58 22.24
C ASP A 98 -2.86 -7.36 21.23
N ILE A 99 -1.60 -7.55 21.62
CA ILE A 99 -0.44 -7.45 20.72
C ILE A 99 -0.48 -8.57 19.66
N LEU A 100 -0.82 -9.80 20.03
CA LEU A 100 -0.98 -10.93 19.09
C LEU A 100 -2.12 -10.67 18.10
N ALA A 101 -3.25 -10.14 18.57
CA ALA A 101 -4.35 -9.74 17.70
C ALA A 101 -3.92 -8.64 16.72
N HIS A 102 -3.13 -7.67 17.19
CA HIS A 102 -2.62 -6.59 16.37
C HIS A 102 -1.59 -7.08 15.33
N LEU A 103 -0.69 -8.00 15.70
CA LEU A 103 0.26 -8.65 14.78
C LEU A 103 -0.45 -9.48 13.71
N ASN A 104 -1.48 -10.24 14.08
CA ASN A 104 -2.29 -10.99 13.13
C ASN A 104 -3.06 -10.07 12.18
N ALA A 105 -3.60 -8.95 12.68
CA ALA A 105 -4.24 -7.95 11.83
C ALA A 105 -3.23 -7.29 10.88
N ALA A 106 -2.01 -6.98 11.35
CA ALA A 106 -0.97 -6.35 10.55
C ALA A 106 -0.43 -7.27 9.43
N THR A 107 -0.34 -8.59 9.69
CA THR A 107 0.09 -9.57 8.68
C THR A 107 -0.99 -9.90 7.65
N GLN A 108 -2.27 -9.79 8.03
CA GLN A 108 -3.41 -10.00 7.12
C GLN A 108 -3.86 -8.72 6.40
N ALA A 109 -3.36 -7.55 6.78
CA ALA A 109 -3.77 -6.30 6.18
C ALA A 109 -3.40 -6.29 4.68
N PRO A 110 -4.39 -6.03 3.79
CA PRO A 110 -4.19 -6.07 2.34
C PRO A 110 -3.05 -5.14 1.92
N PRO A 111 -2.40 -5.40 0.76
CA PRO A 111 -1.34 -4.55 0.25
C PRO A 111 -1.83 -3.09 0.19
N VAL A 112 -1.01 -2.18 0.74
CA VAL A 112 -1.34 -0.76 0.83
C VAL A 112 -1.57 -0.21 -0.57
N ASP A 113 -2.78 0.30 -0.82
CA ASP A 113 -3.09 0.99 -2.07
C ASP A 113 -2.34 2.32 -2.10
N VAL A 114 -1.28 2.38 -2.90
CA VAL A 114 -0.42 3.55 -3.08
C VAL A 114 -1.24 4.77 -3.50
N TYR A 115 -2.30 4.59 -4.31
CA TYR A 115 -3.13 5.69 -4.83
C TYR A 115 -3.98 6.36 -3.76
N SER A 116 -4.26 5.65 -2.66
CA SER A 116 -4.98 6.19 -1.50
C SER A 116 -4.06 6.86 -0.47
N SER A 117 -2.74 6.76 -0.63
CA SER A 117 -1.78 7.24 0.36
C SER A 117 -1.69 8.79 0.37
N PRO A 118 -1.50 9.41 1.56
CA PRO A 118 -1.25 10.86 1.64
C PRO A 118 -0.02 11.31 0.85
N GLN A 119 1.01 10.46 0.77
CA GLN A 119 2.23 10.72 0.00
C GLN A 119 1.92 10.83 -1.50
N TYR A 120 1.09 9.93 -2.04
CA TYR A 120 0.65 9.99 -3.43
C TYR A 120 -0.22 11.21 -3.70
N ALA A 121 -1.15 11.56 -2.80
CA ALA A 121 -1.97 12.77 -2.93
C ALA A 121 -1.10 14.05 -2.96
N ALA A 122 -0.08 14.13 -2.11
CA ALA A 122 0.87 15.25 -2.10
C ALA A 122 1.69 15.33 -3.40
N ALA A 123 2.19 14.18 -3.88
CA ALA A 123 2.89 14.07 -5.15
C ALA A 123 2.03 14.49 -6.35
N GLN A 124 0.77 14.06 -6.37
CA GLN A 124 -0.19 14.43 -7.41
C GLN A 124 -0.44 15.94 -7.40
N ALA A 125 -0.62 16.55 -6.22
CA ALA A 125 -0.77 17.99 -6.10
C ALA A 125 0.49 18.76 -6.56
N GLN A 126 1.68 18.21 -6.36
CA GLN A 126 2.93 18.80 -6.86
C GLN A 126 3.04 18.68 -8.39
N ALA A 127 2.72 17.52 -8.97
CA ALA A 127 2.67 17.33 -10.43
C ALA A 127 1.67 18.29 -11.09
N GLN A 128 0.46 18.43 -10.54
CA GLN A 128 -0.54 19.38 -11.03
C GLN A 128 -0.05 20.84 -10.99
N ARG A 129 0.68 21.23 -9.95
CA ARG A 129 1.31 22.56 -9.88
C ARG A 129 2.35 22.74 -10.99
N GLY A 130 3.20 21.74 -11.23
CA GLY A 130 4.16 21.74 -12.33
C GLY A 130 3.51 21.86 -13.70
N VAL A 131 2.39 21.15 -13.93
CA VAL A 131 1.61 21.27 -15.17
C VAL A 131 1.05 22.69 -15.35
N ALA A 132 0.43 23.25 -14.30
CA ALA A 132 -0.14 24.60 -14.37
C ALA A 132 0.93 25.67 -14.62
N GLU A 133 2.13 25.50 -14.08
CA GLU A 133 3.26 26.40 -14.31
C GLU A 133 3.85 26.23 -15.71
N GLY A 134 4.07 24.99 -16.17
CA GLY A 134 4.53 24.70 -17.52
C GLY A 134 3.56 25.20 -18.60
N GLN A 135 2.26 25.09 -18.36
CA GLN A 135 1.24 25.66 -19.23
C GLN A 135 1.28 27.19 -19.25
N ARG A 136 1.52 27.86 -18.11
CA ARG A 136 1.70 29.31 -18.07
C ARG A 136 2.92 29.74 -18.87
N GLN A 137 4.06 29.08 -18.67
CA GLN A 137 5.30 29.38 -19.39
C GLN A 137 5.17 29.13 -20.90
N SER A 138 4.50 28.05 -21.31
CA SER A 138 4.20 27.80 -22.73
C SER A 138 3.31 28.88 -23.31
N ARG A 139 2.21 29.25 -22.63
CA ARG A 139 1.33 30.33 -23.07
C ARG A 139 2.08 31.66 -23.17
N GLU A 140 2.95 31.96 -22.20
CA GLU A 140 3.75 33.20 -22.22
C GLU A 140 4.74 33.21 -23.40
N ASN A 141 5.41 32.09 -23.67
CA ASN A 141 6.30 31.95 -24.83
C ASN A 141 5.55 32.02 -26.17
N LEU A 142 4.38 31.40 -26.27
CA LEU A 142 3.54 31.42 -27.47
C LEU A 142 2.92 32.80 -27.70
N ASN A 143 2.51 33.47 -26.61
CA ASN A 143 2.07 34.86 -26.63
C ASN A 143 3.19 35.80 -27.11
N ARG A 144 4.41 35.64 -26.59
CA ARG A 144 5.60 36.36 -27.09
C ARG A 144 5.88 36.13 -28.57
N ARG A 145 5.43 35.01 -29.14
CA ARG A 145 5.57 34.66 -30.56
C ARG A 145 4.36 35.06 -31.41
N GLY A 146 3.30 35.64 -30.81
CA GLY A 146 2.07 36.02 -31.52
C GLY A 146 1.16 34.86 -31.90
N ILE A 147 1.36 33.67 -31.30
CA ILE A 147 0.62 32.44 -31.62
C ILE A 147 -0.27 32.11 -30.41
N LEU A 148 -1.26 32.94 -30.13
CA LEU A 148 -2.08 32.81 -28.91
C LEU A 148 -3.15 31.71 -29.00
N ASP A 149 -3.65 31.42 -30.20
CA ASP A 149 -4.85 30.59 -30.41
C ASP A 149 -4.65 29.42 -31.40
N SER A 150 -3.41 28.98 -31.60
CA SER A 150 -3.18 27.84 -32.49
C SER A 150 -3.35 26.51 -31.76
N SER A 151 -3.73 25.47 -32.51
CA SER A 151 -3.76 24.07 -32.07
C SER A 151 -2.43 23.60 -31.44
N LEU A 152 -1.34 24.32 -31.68
CA LEU A 152 -0.04 24.10 -31.04
C LEU A 152 -0.10 24.33 -29.53
N THR A 153 -0.83 25.34 -29.05
CA THR A 153 -0.95 25.65 -27.63
C THR A 153 -1.65 24.53 -26.86
N SER A 154 -2.71 23.95 -27.43
CA SER A 154 -3.42 22.83 -26.81
C SER A 154 -2.61 21.54 -26.87
N SER A 155 -1.94 21.27 -27.99
CA SER A 155 -1.03 20.13 -28.15
C SER A 155 0.10 20.16 -27.10
N GLN A 156 0.76 21.31 -26.94
CA GLN A 156 1.87 21.47 -26.00
C GLN A 156 1.40 21.40 -24.54
N ALA A 157 0.23 21.96 -24.22
CA ALA A 157 -0.38 21.83 -22.90
C ALA A 157 -0.74 20.37 -22.55
N ASN A 158 -1.25 19.60 -23.53
CA ASN A 158 -1.54 18.18 -23.37
C ASN A 158 -0.26 17.36 -23.21
N GLN A 159 0.81 17.71 -23.93
CA GLN A 159 2.10 17.03 -23.83
C GLN A 159 2.75 17.27 -22.46
N ILE A 160 2.67 18.48 -21.91
CA ILE A 160 3.13 18.79 -20.54
C ILE A 160 2.35 17.98 -19.50
N ALA A 161 1.01 17.89 -19.65
CA ALA A 161 0.19 17.10 -18.76
C ALA A 161 0.49 15.60 -18.84
N ALA A 162 0.69 15.07 -20.05
CA ALA A 162 1.06 13.67 -20.28
C ALA A 162 2.41 13.33 -19.66
N ASN A 163 3.45 14.14 -19.91
CA ASN A 163 4.79 13.92 -19.36
C ASN A 163 4.81 13.99 -17.83
N SER A 164 4.03 14.91 -17.24
CA SER A 164 3.95 15.01 -15.77
C SER A 164 3.22 13.82 -15.15
N ASN A 165 2.18 13.30 -15.80
CA ASN A 165 1.52 12.07 -15.36
C ASN A 165 2.43 10.85 -15.52
N GLU A 166 3.14 10.74 -16.65
CA GLU A 166 4.09 9.67 -16.92
C GLU A 166 5.18 9.62 -15.84
N TYR A 167 5.79 10.77 -15.52
CA TYR A 167 6.79 10.89 -14.44
C TYR A 167 6.24 10.41 -13.09
N LEU A 168 5.02 10.83 -12.74
CA LEU A 168 4.37 10.46 -11.50
C LEU A 168 4.15 8.94 -11.41
N THR A 169 3.67 8.31 -12.47
CA THR A 169 3.44 6.84 -12.51
C THR A 169 4.73 6.02 -12.61
N THR A 170 5.72 6.46 -13.37
CA THR A 170 6.90 5.64 -13.68
C THR A 170 8.03 5.80 -12.67
N GLN A 171 8.26 7.01 -12.16
CA GLN A 171 9.37 7.27 -11.25
C GLN A 171 8.90 7.38 -9.79
N LEU A 172 7.78 8.06 -9.56
CA LEU A 172 7.40 8.42 -8.19
C LEU A 172 6.62 7.33 -7.46
N VAL A 173 5.68 6.66 -8.14
CA VAL A 173 4.89 5.56 -7.54
C VAL A 173 5.78 4.44 -6.98
N PRO A 174 6.79 3.91 -7.71
CA PRO A 174 7.68 2.89 -7.16
C PRO A 174 8.45 3.37 -5.93
N GLN A 175 8.87 4.65 -5.91
CA GLN A 175 9.59 5.23 -4.78
C GLN A 175 8.69 5.36 -3.55
N ILE A 176 7.45 5.84 -3.72
CA ILE A 176 6.46 5.93 -2.65
C ILE A 176 6.13 4.54 -2.11
N GLN A 177 5.99 3.55 -3.00
CA GLN A 177 5.72 2.18 -2.63
C GLN A 177 6.86 1.56 -1.80
N ALA A 178 8.11 1.76 -2.22
CA ALA A 178 9.28 1.31 -1.46
C ALA A 178 9.36 1.99 -0.07
N GLN A 179 9.04 3.29 0.00
CA GLN A 179 9.01 4.02 1.26
C GLN A 179 7.91 3.51 2.21
N LEU A 180 6.70 3.26 1.70
CA LEU A 180 5.59 2.69 2.48
C LEU A 180 5.92 1.27 2.98
N GLN A 181 6.56 0.44 2.15
CA GLN A 181 7.02 -0.89 2.58
C GLN A 181 8.08 -0.80 3.68
N ALA A 182 9.05 0.11 3.56
CA ALA A 182 10.08 0.31 4.58
C ALA A 182 9.47 0.78 5.92
N GLN A 183 8.49 1.68 5.85
CA GLN A 183 7.79 2.18 7.04
C GLN A 183 7.01 1.05 7.74
N ARG A 184 6.33 0.20 6.95
CA ARG A 184 5.63 -0.99 7.47
C ARG A 184 6.60 -1.99 8.12
N GLN A 185 7.77 -2.21 7.52
CA GLN A 185 8.80 -3.07 8.11
C GLN A 185 9.29 -2.53 9.47
N GLN A 186 9.50 -1.22 9.58
CA GLN A 186 9.89 -0.59 10.85
C GLN A 186 8.81 -0.73 11.92
N GLU A 187 7.54 -0.56 11.56
CA GLU A 187 6.42 -0.77 12.48
C GLU A 187 6.36 -2.23 12.98
N LEU A 188 6.51 -3.21 12.07
CA LEU A 188 6.57 -4.64 12.43
C LEU A 188 7.75 -4.94 13.36
N GLN A 189 8.92 -4.34 13.11
CA GLN A 189 10.09 -4.49 13.97
C GLN A 189 9.86 -3.89 15.37
N ALA A 190 9.27 -2.70 15.44
CA ALA A 190 8.91 -2.06 16.70
C ALA A 190 7.90 -2.90 17.49
N GLN A 191 6.90 -3.47 16.82
CA GLN A 191 5.93 -4.38 17.43
C GLN A 191 6.58 -5.68 17.92
N GLN A 192 7.51 -6.27 17.17
CA GLN A 192 8.26 -7.44 17.62
C GLN A 192 9.08 -7.16 18.88
N ASN A 193 9.78 -6.02 18.93
CA ASN A 193 10.55 -5.64 20.12
C ASN A 193 9.64 -5.44 21.33
N MET A 194 8.46 -4.84 21.11
CA MET A 194 7.47 -4.67 22.17
C MET A 194 6.94 -6.03 22.67
N PHE A 195 6.62 -6.95 21.75
CA PHE A 195 6.19 -8.30 22.09
C PHE A 195 7.24 -9.05 22.91
N GLN A 196 8.53 -9.01 22.52
CA GLN A 196 9.60 -9.66 23.28
C GLN A 196 9.71 -9.11 24.70
N ASN A 197 9.57 -7.79 24.88
CA ASN A 197 9.59 -7.17 26.20
C ASN A 197 8.41 -7.63 27.08
N TYR A 198 7.18 -7.62 26.55
CA TYR A 198 6.00 -8.09 27.29
C TYR A 198 6.06 -9.59 27.61
N PHE A 199 6.57 -10.40 26.67
CA PHE A 199 6.76 -11.82 26.88
C PHE A 199 7.75 -12.10 28.03
N ASN A 200 8.87 -11.37 28.07
CA ASN A 200 9.83 -11.47 29.16
C ASN A 200 9.24 -11.01 30.51
N LEU A 201 8.47 -9.92 30.53
CA LEU A 201 7.77 -9.48 31.75
C LEU A 201 6.75 -10.52 32.24
N SER A 202 6.00 -11.13 31.33
CA SER A 202 5.02 -12.18 31.68
C SER A 202 5.70 -13.38 32.33
N ASN A 203 6.80 -13.86 31.73
CA ASN A 203 7.56 -14.98 32.30
C ASN A 203 8.15 -14.63 33.67
N GLN A 204 8.57 -13.38 33.88
CA GLN A 204 9.06 -12.93 35.17
C GLN A 204 7.95 -12.86 36.22
N ALA A 205 6.77 -12.37 35.86
CA ALA A 205 5.60 -12.30 36.75
C ALA A 205 5.12 -13.71 37.17
N ASP A 206 5.06 -14.66 36.22
CA ASP A 206 4.70 -16.04 36.52
C ASP A 206 5.77 -16.72 37.39
N SER A 207 7.05 -16.43 37.17
CA SER A 207 8.14 -16.95 38.01
C SER A 207 8.07 -16.42 39.44
N GLN A 208 7.78 -15.13 39.63
CA GLN A 208 7.58 -14.53 40.95
C GLN A 208 6.37 -15.13 41.66
N HIS A 209 5.23 -15.24 40.96
CA HIS A 209 4.03 -15.82 41.55
C HIS A 209 4.22 -17.29 41.97
N ASN A 210 4.95 -18.07 41.18
CA ASN A 210 5.29 -19.44 41.55
C ASN A 210 6.26 -19.50 42.74
N ALA A 211 7.21 -18.56 42.84
CA ALA A 211 8.08 -18.46 44.00
C ALA A 211 7.30 -18.11 45.28
N ASP A 212 6.33 -17.19 45.20
CA ASP A 212 5.46 -16.82 46.30
C ASP A 212 4.57 -18.00 46.74
N ARG A 213 3.99 -18.76 45.80
CA ARG A 213 3.24 -19.99 46.14
C ARG A 213 4.12 -21.04 46.82
N ASN A 214 5.34 -21.25 46.33
CA ASN A 214 6.27 -22.21 46.95
C ASN A 214 6.67 -21.76 48.36
N PHE A 215 6.80 -20.45 48.59
CA PHE A 215 7.07 -19.89 49.91
C PHE A 215 5.88 -20.07 50.86
N ASP A 216 4.65 -19.83 50.40
CA ASP A 216 3.43 -20.03 51.19
C ASP A 216 3.15 -21.52 51.45
N ALA A 217 3.37 -22.39 50.48
CA ALA A 217 3.29 -23.84 50.66
C ALA A 217 4.33 -24.32 51.69
N GLY A 218 5.57 -23.82 51.60
CA GLY A 218 6.61 -24.09 52.59
C GLY A 218 6.27 -23.57 53.99
N ARG A 219 5.55 -22.45 54.10
CA ARG A 219 5.02 -21.95 55.39
C ARG A 219 3.88 -22.79 55.93
N GLN A 220 2.96 -23.26 55.09
CA GLN A 220 1.91 -24.19 55.49
C GLN A 220 2.49 -25.53 55.95
N ASP A 221 3.46 -26.08 55.23
CA ASP A 221 4.17 -27.30 55.61
C ASP A 221 4.96 -27.09 56.92
N ALA A 222 5.65 -25.96 57.08
CA ALA A 222 6.35 -25.62 58.32
C ALA A 222 5.39 -25.39 59.49
N ALA A 223 4.21 -24.79 59.27
CA ALA A 223 3.18 -24.65 60.31
C ALA A 223 2.55 -26.00 60.70
N THR A 224 2.40 -26.91 59.74
CA THR A 224 1.94 -28.29 59.98
C THR A 224 3.00 -29.11 60.72
N ALA A 225 4.29 -28.90 60.43
CA ALA A 225 5.41 -29.49 61.16
C ALA A 225 5.59 -28.88 62.56
N ALA A 226 5.36 -27.57 62.72
CA ALA A 226 5.48 -26.86 64.00
C ALA A 226 4.32 -27.12 64.96
N THR A 227 3.14 -27.53 64.45
CA THR A 227 2.00 -27.96 65.29
C THR A 227 2.13 -29.40 65.81
N GLY A 228 3.25 -30.07 65.53
CA GLY A 228 3.70 -31.19 66.37
C GLY A 228 3.10 -32.56 66.07
N TYR A 229 2.45 -32.76 64.92
CA TYR A 229 2.14 -34.11 64.42
C TYR A 229 3.39 -34.74 63.80
N TRP A 230 4.39 -35.02 64.64
CA TRP A 230 5.45 -35.95 64.28
C TRP A 230 4.78 -37.31 64.05
N ALA A 231 4.87 -37.84 62.83
CA ALA A 231 4.52 -39.23 62.59
C ALA A 231 5.31 -40.09 63.59
N PRO A 232 4.65 -40.91 64.43
CA PRO A 232 5.36 -41.79 65.36
C PRO A 232 6.34 -42.66 64.59
N ASP A 233 7.44 -43.06 65.23
CA ASP A 233 8.34 -44.03 64.60
C ASP A 233 7.59 -45.32 64.21
N ALA A 234 8.13 -46.05 63.23
CA ALA A 234 7.46 -47.23 62.67
C ALA A 234 7.15 -48.32 63.74
N ASN A 235 7.91 -48.35 64.84
CA ASN A 235 7.72 -49.29 65.94
C ASN A 235 6.50 -48.92 66.79
N THR A 236 6.29 -47.62 67.03
CA THR A 236 5.14 -47.07 67.75
C THR A 236 3.85 -47.26 66.95
N LEU A 237 3.90 -47.11 65.62
CA LEU A 237 2.74 -47.35 64.78
C LEU A 237 2.31 -48.83 64.77
N SER A 238 3.28 -49.74 64.75
CA SER A 238 3.05 -51.19 64.77
C SER A 238 2.48 -51.68 66.10
N SER A 239 3.00 -51.16 67.23
CA SER A 239 2.50 -51.53 68.56
C SER A 239 1.07 -51.02 68.79
N VAL A 240 0.78 -49.78 68.37
CA VAL A 240 -0.58 -49.21 68.45
C VAL A 240 -1.57 -50.00 67.59
N ARG A 241 -1.21 -50.37 66.36
CA ARG A 241 -2.07 -51.21 65.50
C ARG A 241 -2.34 -52.58 66.10
N LYS A 242 -1.31 -53.27 66.62
CA LYS A 242 -1.48 -54.57 67.29
C LYS A 242 -2.40 -54.46 68.51
N GLN A 243 -2.29 -53.39 69.28
CA GLN A 243 -3.15 -53.16 70.45
C GLN A 243 -4.60 -52.89 70.03
N MET A 244 -4.83 -52.10 68.97
CA MET A 244 -6.17 -51.85 68.46
C MET A 244 -6.82 -53.12 67.89
N GLU A 245 -6.05 -53.94 67.17
CA GLU A 245 -6.49 -55.25 66.66
C GLU A 245 -6.89 -56.20 67.81
N ALA A 246 -6.08 -56.26 68.87
CA ALA A 246 -6.39 -57.04 70.06
C ALA A 246 -7.67 -56.55 70.77
N ASN A 247 -7.86 -55.24 70.87
CA ASN A 247 -9.06 -54.64 71.45
C ASN A 247 -10.30 -54.94 70.59
N SER A 248 -10.20 -54.86 69.26
CA SER A 248 -11.28 -55.17 68.34
C SER A 248 -11.67 -56.65 68.38
N ALA A 249 -10.69 -57.56 68.49
CA ALA A 249 -10.96 -58.98 68.65
C ALA A 249 -11.69 -59.30 69.97
N ALA A 250 -11.39 -58.58 71.05
CA ALA A 250 -12.03 -58.74 72.35
C ALA A 250 -13.44 -58.10 72.43
N TYR A 251 -13.76 -57.18 71.51
CA TYR A 251 -14.98 -56.37 71.56
C TYR A 251 -16.27 -57.21 71.46
N ALA A 252 -16.32 -58.16 70.51
CA ALA A 252 -17.54 -58.93 70.24
C ALA A 252 -18.01 -59.80 71.42
N SER A 253 -17.09 -60.26 72.27
CA SER A 253 -17.38 -61.11 73.43
C SER A 253 -17.44 -60.37 74.77
N ALA A 254 -17.20 -59.06 74.76
CA ALA A 254 -17.15 -58.24 75.97
C ALA A 254 -18.55 -57.84 76.47
N SER A 255 -18.68 -57.58 77.79
CA SER A 255 -19.89 -56.96 78.34
C SER A 255 -20.08 -55.53 77.79
N PRO A 256 -21.29 -54.95 77.82
CA PRO A 256 -21.55 -53.61 77.28
C PRO A 256 -20.62 -52.51 77.83
N ASP A 257 -20.36 -52.51 79.14
CA ASP A 257 -19.43 -51.55 79.76
C ASP A 257 -18.00 -51.74 79.26
N ARG A 258 -17.60 -52.99 79.04
CA ARG A 258 -16.26 -53.33 78.54
C ARG A 258 -16.11 -53.00 77.05
N GLN A 259 -17.17 -53.14 76.25
CA GLN A 259 -17.21 -52.69 74.87
C GLN A 259 -16.97 -51.17 74.78
N LYS A 260 -17.69 -50.39 75.60
CA LYS A 260 -17.50 -48.94 75.66
C LYS A 260 -16.04 -48.57 75.98
N GLN A 261 -15.44 -49.24 76.95
CA GLN A 261 -14.03 -49.00 77.31
C GLN A 261 -13.06 -49.35 76.17
N LEU A 262 -13.25 -50.50 75.49
CA LEU A 262 -12.41 -50.90 74.36
C LEU A 262 -12.53 -49.94 73.17
N HIS A 263 -13.72 -49.38 72.94
CA HIS A 263 -13.94 -48.34 71.94
C HIS A 263 -13.21 -47.04 72.29
N GLU A 264 -13.33 -46.56 73.54
CA GLU A 264 -12.61 -45.37 74.01
C GLU A 264 -11.08 -45.57 73.98
N ASP A 265 -10.59 -46.76 74.32
CA ASP A 265 -9.17 -47.10 74.23
C ASP A 265 -8.68 -47.10 72.78
N ASN A 266 -9.45 -47.65 71.85
CA ASN A 266 -9.12 -47.60 70.42
C ASN A 266 -9.15 -46.17 69.87
N LEU A 267 -10.07 -45.34 70.32
CA LEU A 267 -10.14 -43.93 69.94
C LEU A 267 -8.91 -43.16 70.44
N ARG A 268 -8.50 -43.39 71.69
CA ARG A 268 -7.28 -42.79 72.27
C ARG A 268 -6.02 -43.26 71.55
N LEU A 269 -5.94 -44.55 71.22
CA LEU A 269 -4.84 -45.14 70.46
C LEU A 269 -4.75 -44.59 69.03
N ALA A 270 -5.87 -44.49 68.32
CA ALA A 270 -5.93 -43.88 66.99
C ALA A 270 -5.48 -42.41 67.02
N THR A 271 -5.98 -41.64 68.00
CA THR A 271 -5.62 -40.23 68.18
C THR A 271 -4.12 -40.05 68.44
N SER A 272 -3.49 -40.98 69.18
CA SER A 272 -2.06 -40.95 69.51
C SER A 272 -1.12 -41.09 68.30
N ILE A 273 -1.63 -41.59 67.17
CA ILE A 273 -0.87 -41.78 65.92
C ILE A 273 -1.44 -40.95 64.76
N GLY A 274 -2.24 -39.92 65.07
CA GLY A 274 -2.81 -39.00 64.08
C GLY A 274 -4.00 -39.57 63.29
N GLY A 275 -4.59 -40.68 63.72
CA GLY A 275 -5.82 -41.22 63.15
C GLY A 275 -7.06 -40.50 63.68
N SER A 276 -8.04 -40.25 62.81
CA SER A 276 -9.36 -39.71 63.15
C SER A 276 -10.42 -40.78 62.91
N ASP A 277 -11.32 -40.98 63.89
CA ASP A 277 -12.52 -41.80 63.70
C ASP A 277 -13.46 -41.08 62.72
N THR A 278 -13.72 -41.69 61.57
CA THR A 278 -14.55 -41.10 60.51
C THR A 278 -15.94 -41.73 60.42
N THR A 279 -16.22 -42.80 61.18
CA THR A 279 -17.44 -43.60 60.95
C THR A 279 -18.26 -43.91 62.20
N GLY A 280 -17.74 -43.70 63.42
CA GLY A 280 -18.47 -43.94 64.67
C GLY A 280 -18.83 -45.42 64.93
N ASN A 281 -18.39 -46.33 64.05
CA ASN A 281 -18.61 -47.78 64.15
C ASN A 281 -17.32 -48.55 64.46
N GLY A 282 -16.23 -47.86 64.84
CA GLY A 282 -14.95 -48.49 65.17
C GLY A 282 -14.08 -48.91 63.98
N ASP A 283 -14.44 -48.51 62.75
CA ASP A 283 -13.59 -48.66 61.57
C ASP A 283 -12.64 -47.45 61.45
N TYR A 284 -11.42 -47.61 61.95
CA TYR A 284 -10.37 -46.60 61.90
C TYR A 284 -9.62 -46.67 60.57
N ALA A 285 -10.06 -45.89 59.58
CA ALA A 285 -9.38 -45.77 58.29
C ALA A 285 -8.13 -44.88 58.43
N PHE A 286 -6.94 -45.51 58.46
CA PHE A 286 -5.67 -44.80 58.30
C PHE A 286 -5.56 -44.29 56.85
N GLY A 287 -5.75 -42.98 56.64
CA GLY A 287 -5.39 -42.36 55.37
C GLY A 287 -3.90 -42.61 55.04
N PRO A 288 -3.51 -42.72 53.76
CA PRO A 288 -2.11 -42.94 53.40
C PRO A 288 -1.26 -41.76 53.90
N MET A 289 -0.49 -41.99 54.97
CA MET A 289 0.46 -41.01 55.48
C MET A 289 1.55 -40.79 54.43
N ARG A 290 1.61 -39.58 53.87
CA ARG A 290 2.67 -39.17 52.94
C ARG A 290 3.98 -39.00 53.69
N THR A 291 5.03 -39.66 53.22
CA THR A 291 6.37 -39.50 53.77
C THR A 291 7.03 -38.25 53.20
N VAL A 292 7.91 -37.61 53.97
CA VAL A 292 8.71 -36.43 53.54
C VAL A 292 9.46 -36.68 52.22
N GLN A 293 9.89 -37.93 51.98
CA GLN A 293 10.51 -38.34 50.71
C GLN A 293 9.56 -38.30 49.51
N GLY A 294 8.27 -38.62 49.70
CA GLY A 294 7.27 -38.49 48.64
C GLY A 294 7.06 -37.03 48.22
N GLN A 295 7.11 -36.10 49.19
CA GLN A 295 6.94 -34.67 48.94
C GLN A 295 8.11 -34.06 48.16
N GLN A 296 9.35 -34.53 48.37
CA GLN A 296 10.52 -34.15 47.57
C GLN A 296 10.47 -34.73 46.15
N LEU A 297 9.95 -35.96 46.00
CA LEU A 297 9.81 -36.56 44.68
C LEU A 297 8.75 -35.83 43.85
N ASP A 298 7.61 -35.49 44.46
CA ASP A 298 6.52 -34.75 43.81
C ASP A 298 6.98 -33.36 43.36
N THR A 299 7.73 -32.62 44.20
CA THR A 299 8.27 -31.31 43.83
C THR A 299 9.31 -31.41 42.70
N SER A 300 10.16 -32.45 42.69
CA SER A 300 11.10 -32.70 41.59
C SER A 300 10.38 -33.03 40.27
N LYS A 301 9.31 -33.82 40.35
CA LYS A 301 8.50 -34.21 39.19
C LYS A 301 7.73 -33.02 38.62
N GLU A 302 7.16 -32.18 39.48
CA GLU A 302 6.46 -30.96 39.05
C GLU A 302 7.44 -29.95 38.41
N GLN A 303 8.68 -29.84 38.92
CA GLN A 303 9.72 -29.02 38.30
C GLN A 303 10.14 -29.57 36.93
N PHE A 304 10.29 -30.89 36.81
CA PHE A 304 10.63 -31.55 35.55
C PHE A 304 9.51 -31.39 34.50
N ASP A 305 8.26 -31.64 34.88
CA ASP A 305 7.10 -31.52 33.99
C ASP A 305 6.91 -30.07 33.51
N LYS A 306 7.21 -29.07 34.35
CA LYS A 306 7.20 -27.65 33.97
C LYS A 306 8.34 -27.28 33.02
N GLN A 307 9.56 -27.77 33.26
CA GLN A 307 10.70 -27.57 32.34
C GLN A 307 10.43 -28.22 30.98
N PHE A 308 9.87 -29.42 30.99
CA PHE A 308 9.52 -30.15 29.78
C PHE A 308 8.45 -29.40 28.98
N ASN A 309 7.36 -28.97 29.62
CA ASN A 309 6.30 -28.19 28.96
C ASN A 309 6.79 -26.85 28.40
N ALA A 310 7.66 -26.14 29.13
CA ALA A 310 8.23 -24.87 28.65
C ALA A 310 9.11 -25.09 27.40
N GLN A 311 9.90 -26.17 27.39
CA GLN A 311 10.76 -26.51 26.26
C GLN A 311 9.94 -26.97 25.04
N GLU A 312 8.82 -27.67 25.27
CA GLU A 312 7.90 -28.08 24.22
C GLU A 312 7.11 -26.90 23.64
N ALA A 313 6.61 -25.99 24.49
CA ALA A 313 5.98 -24.74 24.07
C ALA A 313 6.95 -23.85 23.27
N GLN A 314 8.22 -23.79 23.67
CA GLN A 314 9.26 -23.07 22.93
C GLN A 314 9.49 -23.71 21.56
N ARG A 315 9.56 -25.05 21.46
CA ARG A 315 9.68 -25.75 20.16
C ARG A 315 8.46 -25.55 19.26
N GLN A 316 7.24 -25.60 19.81
CA GLN A 316 6.02 -25.35 19.05
C GLN A 316 5.97 -23.91 18.53
N TRP A 317 6.37 -22.94 19.36
CA TRP A 317 6.49 -21.55 18.94
C TRP A 317 7.55 -21.38 17.85
N ASP A 318 8.72 -21.98 18.01
CA ASP A 318 9.83 -21.89 17.05
C ASP A 318 9.44 -22.50 15.69
N ASN A 319 8.69 -23.60 15.70
CA ASN A 319 8.13 -24.20 14.49
C ASN A 319 7.06 -23.31 13.86
N THR A 320 6.14 -22.76 14.64
CA THR A 320 5.08 -21.86 14.14
C THR A 320 5.67 -20.56 13.59
N PHE A 321 6.71 -20.03 14.22
CA PHE A 321 7.42 -18.84 13.78
C PHE A 321 8.19 -19.08 12.48
N LYS A 322 8.93 -20.20 12.38
CA LYS A 322 9.61 -20.61 11.14
C LYS A 322 8.63 -20.86 10.00
N GLN A 323 7.50 -21.49 10.29
CA GLN A 323 6.40 -21.68 9.36
C GLN A 323 5.86 -20.32 8.89
N GLY A 324 5.62 -19.38 9.80
CA GLY A 324 5.16 -18.02 9.47
C GLY A 324 6.16 -17.23 8.65
N GLN A 325 7.47 -17.35 8.90
CA GLN A 325 8.51 -16.73 8.06
C GLN A 325 8.54 -17.32 6.66
N PHE A 326 8.43 -18.64 6.54
CA PHE A 326 8.39 -19.33 5.26
C PHE A 326 7.12 -18.96 4.47
N ASP A 327 5.96 -18.94 5.12
CA ASP A 327 4.70 -18.56 4.51
C ASP A 327 4.70 -17.07 4.11
N TYR A 328 5.34 -16.20 4.89
CA TYR A 328 5.54 -14.80 4.54
C TYR A 328 6.45 -14.63 3.32
N GLN A 329 7.58 -15.35 3.26
CA GLN A 329 8.45 -15.34 2.07
C GLN A 329 7.69 -15.86 0.84
N LYS A 330 6.96 -16.97 0.98
CA LYS A 330 6.18 -17.54 -0.10
C LYS A 330 5.05 -16.63 -0.55
N ALA A 331 4.37 -15.96 0.38
CA ALA A 331 3.35 -14.95 0.09
C ALA A 331 3.97 -13.70 -0.56
N SER A 332 5.17 -13.30 -0.15
CA SER A 332 5.94 -12.22 -0.78
C SER A 332 6.31 -12.58 -2.22
N ASP A 333 6.81 -13.79 -2.47
CA ASP A 333 7.16 -14.27 -3.81
C ASP A 333 5.92 -14.40 -4.71
N LEU A 334 4.83 -14.95 -4.17
CA LEU A 334 3.53 -15.01 -4.85
C LEU A 334 2.97 -13.62 -5.11
N TRP A 335 3.17 -12.68 -4.20
CA TRP A 335 2.73 -11.30 -4.39
C TRP A 335 3.61 -10.59 -5.41
N GLU A 336 4.92 -10.81 -5.43
CA GLU A 336 5.83 -10.28 -6.45
C GLU A 336 5.53 -10.87 -7.83
N GLN A 337 5.23 -12.17 -7.92
CA GLN A 337 4.74 -12.80 -9.15
C GLN A 337 3.40 -12.23 -9.58
N ASN A 338 2.40 -12.19 -8.68
CA ASN A 338 1.09 -11.62 -9.00
C ASN A 338 1.16 -10.12 -9.30
N PHE A 339 2.12 -9.39 -8.72
CA PHE A 339 2.36 -7.99 -9.01
C PHE A 339 3.03 -7.86 -10.38
N LYS A 340 4.01 -8.70 -10.74
CA LYS A 340 4.57 -8.76 -12.10
C LYS A 340 3.50 -9.13 -13.13
N ASP A 341 2.65 -10.11 -12.84
CA ASP A 341 1.59 -10.57 -13.74
C ASP A 341 0.46 -9.53 -13.84
N LYS A 342 0.05 -8.89 -12.74
CA LYS A 342 -0.98 -7.84 -12.76
C LYS A 342 -0.46 -6.50 -13.27
N SER A 343 0.82 -6.16 -13.07
CA SER A 343 1.44 -4.98 -13.67
C SER A 343 1.73 -5.20 -15.14
N PHE A 344 2.01 -6.43 -15.56
CA PHE A 344 2.01 -6.83 -16.96
C PHE A 344 0.59 -6.74 -17.55
N ASP A 345 -0.43 -7.31 -16.91
CA ASP A 345 -1.82 -7.19 -17.36
C ASP A 345 -2.37 -5.75 -17.32
N GLN A 346 -1.97 -4.93 -16.33
CA GLN A 346 -2.32 -3.51 -16.28
C GLN A 346 -1.55 -2.71 -17.32
N SER A 347 -0.27 -3.00 -17.58
CA SER A 347 0.48 -2.34 -18.65
C SER A 347 -0.04 -2.75 -20.02
N VAL A 348 -0.48 -4.01 -20.21
CA VAL A 348 -1.17 -4.48 -21.41
C VAL A 348 -2.56 -3.87 -21.53
N LYS A 349 -3.33 -3.75 -20.43
CA LYS A 349 -4.64 -3.05 -20.44
C LYS A 349 -4.49 -1.55 -20.68
N GLN A 350 -3.50 -0.89 -20.08
CA GLN A 350 -3.22 0.52 -20.30
C GLN A 350 -2.64 0.76 -21.70
N PHE A 351 -1.81 -0.14 -22.22
CA PHE A 351 -1.35 -0.13 -23.60
C PHE A 351 -2.52 -0.34 -24.57
N ALA A 352 -3.44 -1.28 -24.31
CA ALA A 352 -4.65 -1.50 -25.10
C ALA A 352 -5.68 -0.37 -24.97
N GLN A 353 -5.80 0.26 -23.80
CA GLN A 353 -6.64 1.44 -23.57
C GLN A 353 -6.04 2.68 -24.25
N ASN A 354 -4.71 2.85 -24.23
CA ASN A 354 -4.02 3.90 -24.96
C ASN A 354 -4.11 3.67 -26.46
N LEU A 355 -3.90 2.44 -26.95
CA LEU A 355 -4.15 2.07 -28.36
C LEU A 355 -5.60 2.28 -28.75
N GLY A 356 -6.55 1.92 -27.89
CA GLY A 356 -7.98 2.14 -28.13
C GLY A 356 -8.40 3.60 -28.09
N ALA A 357 -7.81 4.39 -27.18
CA ALA A 357 -8.00 5.84 -27.10
C ALA A 357 -7.31 6.57 -28.25
N ASP A 358 -6.16 6.09 -28.72
CA ASP A 358 -5.45 6.59 -29.89
C ASP A 358 -6.20 6.19 -31.17
N TYR A 359 -6.78 4.99 -31.25
CA TYR A 359 -7.67 4.60 -32.34
C TYR A 359 -8.96 5.41 -32.33
N ALA A 360 -9.55 5.66 -31.16
CA ALA A 360 -10.75 6.49 -31.02
C ALA A 360 -10.45 7.95 -31.37
N LYS A 361 -9.31 8.49 -30.95
CA LYS A 361 -8.83 9.82 -31.36
C LYS A 361 -8.48 9.89 -32.84
N LEU A 362 -7.94 8.83 -33.43
CA LEU A 362 -7.65 8.75 -34.85
C LEU A 362 -8.95 8.67 -35.67
N ASN A 363 -9.94 7.93 -35.19
CA ASN A 363 -11.25 7.83 -35.84
C ASN A 363 -12.03 9.15 -35.68
N GLN A 364 -11.93 9.80 -34.53
CA GLN A 364 -12.49 11.13 -34.28
C GLN A 364 -11.75 12.22 -35.07
N SER A 365 -10.43 12.14 -35.21
CA SER A 365 -9.65 13.08 -36.03
C SER A 365 -9.86 12.85 -37.51
N GLN A 366 -10.09 11.61 -37.97
CA GLN A 366 -10.51 11.33 -39.34
C GLN A 366 -11.91 11.88 -39.61
N GLN A 367 -12.86 11.71 -38.69
CA GLN A 367 -14.19 12.30 -38.82
C GLN A 367 -14.15 13.83 -38.80
N GLN A 368 -13.34 14.42 -37.91
CA GLN A 368 -13.11 15.86 -37.87
C GLN A 368 -12.42 16.35 -39.14
N PHE A 369 -11.41 15.65 -39.64
CA PHE A 369 -10.71 15.99 -40.88
C PHE A 369 -11.64 15.91 -42.10
N VAL A 370 -12.50 14.90 -42.19
CA VAL A 370 -13.52 14.79 -43.25
C VAL A 370 -14.55 15.90 -43.12
N ALA A 371 -15.02 16.22 -41.91
CA ALA A 371 -15.94 17.33 -41.67
C ALA A 371 -15.30 18.69 -41.97
N GLU A 372 -14.01 18.86 -41.65
CA GLU A 372 -13.25 20.08 -41.87
C GLU A 372 -12.86 20.24 -43.35
N MET A 373 -12.56 19.16 -44.06
CA MET A 373 -12.42 19.14 -45.52
C MET A 373 -13.73 19.46 -46.22
N ALA A 374 -14.85 18.90 -45.76
CA ALA A 374 -16.17 19.22 -46.29
C ALA A 374 -16.56 20.68 -46.04
N TYR A 375 -16.26 21.20 -44.84
CA TYR A 375 -16.45 22.60 -44.51
C TYR A 375 -15.54 23.51 -45.34
N LYS A 376 -14.26 23.17 -45.50
CA LYS A 376 -13.31 23.92 -46.34
C LYS A 376 -13.73 23.90 -47.80
N ASN A 377 -14.12 22.76 -48.35
CA ASN A 377 -14.61 22.67 -49.73
C ASN A 377 -15.89 23.50 -49.91
N LYS A 378 -16.83 23.43 -48.97
CA LYS A 378 -18.06 24.23 -49.02
C LYS A 378 -17.80 25.73 -48.83
N ALA A 379 -16.85 26.10 -47.98
CA ALA A 379 -16.40 27.48 -47.81
C ALA A 379 -15.69 27.97 -49.07
N LEU A 380 -14.87 27.14 -49.73
CA LEU A 380 -14.22 27.44 -50.99
C LEU A 380 -15.22 27.55 -52.14
N GLU A 381 -16.25 26.69 -52.18
CA GLU A 381 -17.37 26.78 -53.12
C GLU A 381 -18.15 28.08 -52.91
N MET A 382 -18.46 28.45 -51.66
CA MET A 382 -19.09 29.73 -51.34
C MET A 382 -18.17 30.91 -51.69
N GLN A 383 -16.85 30.77 -51.53
CA GLN A 383 -15.86 31.79 -51.85
C GLN A 383 -15.56 31.88 -53.34
N ASN A 384 -15.88 30.85 -54.13
CA ASN A 384 -15.75 30.83 -55.59
C ASN A 384 -17.09 31.05 -56.30
N ASP A 385 -18.21 31.03 -55.56
CA ASP A 385 -19.52 31.37 -56.09
C ASP A 385 -19.53 32.84 -56.51
N PRO A 386 -19.64 33.15 -57.82
CA PRO A 386 -19.64 34.51 -58.31
C PRO A 386 -20.85 35.32 -57.80
N ASN A 387 -21.88 34.66 -57.27
CA ASN A 387 -23.06 35.30 -56.72
C ASN A 387 -22.99 35.50 -55.19
N ASN A 388 -21.93 35.06 -54.50
CA ASN A 388 -21.74 35.36 -53.09
C ASN A 388 -21.59 36.88 -52.90
N LEU A 389 -22.31 37.45 -51.92
CA LEU A 389 -22.32 38.87 -51.58
C LEU A 389 -20.90 39.46 -51.43
N ASP A 390 -19.97 38.71 -50.84
CA ASP A 390 -18.58 39.15 -50.62
C ASP A 390 -17.78 39.23 -51.94
N ASN A 391 -18.07 38.34 -52.88
CA ASN A 391 -17.48 38.36 -54.22
C ASN A 391 -18.10 39.43 -55.11
N GLN A 392 -19.41 39.67 -54.99
CA GLN A 392 -20.07 40.79 -55.66
C GLN A 392 -19.50 42.13 -55.15
N TYR A 393 -19.25 42.23 -53.85
CA TYR A 393 -18.63 43.41 -53.25
C TYR A 393 -17.18 43.59 -53.72
N LYS A 394 -16.36 42.54 -53.72
CA LYS A 394 -14.99 42.59 -54.26
C LYS A 394 -14.95 42.92 -55.75
N LYS A 395 -15.86 42.36 -56.54
CA LYS A 395 -15.98 42.67 -57.97
C LYS A 395 -16.33 44.14 -58.19
N ALA A 396 -17.30 44.68 -57.44
CA ALA A 396 -17.65 46.09 -57.49
C ALA A 396 -16.50 47.00 -57.01
N GLN A 397 -15.73 46.56 -56.02
CA GLN A 397 -14.58 47.29 -55.50
C GLN A 397 -13.41 47.31 -56.51
N ILE A 398 -13.12 46.17 -57.13
CA ILE A 398 -12.14 46.03 -58.22
C ILE A 398 -12.57 46.88 -59.40
N GLU A 399 -13.82 46.79 -59.86
CA GLU A 399 -14.34 47.64 -60.93
C GLU A 399 -14.25 49.15 -60.58
N SER A 400 -14.40 49.53 -59.30
CA SER A 400 -14.20 50.93 -58.87
C SER A 400 -12.72 51.34 -58.85
N LEU A 401 -11.80 50.41 -58.58
CA LEU A 401 -10.35 50.64 -58.56
C LEU A 401 -9.77 50.64 -59.98
N THR A 402 -10.23 49.75 -60.86
CA THR A 402 -9.88 49.72 -62.28
C THR A 402 -10.35 51.00 -62.98
N ASN A 403 -11.56 51.48 -62.67
CA ASN A 403 -12.06 52.77 -63.17
C ASN A 403 -11.33 54.00 -62.59
N LYS A 404 -10.60 53.85 -61.48
CA LYS A 404 -9.70 54.90 -60.93
C LYS A 404 -8.29 54.82 -61.52
N ASN A 405 -7.80 53.62 -61.83
CA ASN A 405 -6.46 53.40 -62.39
C ASN A 405 -6.33 53.78 -63.87
N ASP A 406 -7.41 53.76 -64.65
CA ASP A 406 -7.37 54.18 -66.07
C ASP A 406 -7.24 55.72 -66.27
N LYS A 407 -7.08 56.52 -65.21
CA LYS A 407 -7.02 58.00 -65.30
C LYS A 407 -5.83 58.70 -64.65
N SER A 408 -4.83 58.00 -64.12
CA SER A 408 -3.59 58.65 -63.65
C SER A 408 -2.36 57.98 -64.23
N ALA A 409 -1.82 58.54 -65.31
CA ALA A 409 -0.55 58.15 -65.92
C ALA A 409 0.69 58.51 -65.05
N ASP A 410 0.54 58.50 -63.73
CA ASP A 410 1.56 58.90 -62.75
C ASP A 410 1.45 57.97 -61.53
N HIS A 411 1.72 56.69 -61.73
CA HIS A 411 1.77 55.69 -60.67
C HIS A 411 3.16 55.71 -60.02
N GLY A 412 3.40 56.63 -59.09
CA GLY A 412 4.57 56.55 -58.23
C GLY A 412 4.58 55.26 -57.40
N ILE A 413 5.77 54.84 -56.96
CA ILE A 413 5.97 53.68 -56.08
C ILE A 413 5.18 53.89 -54.78
N ASP A 414 4.26 52.99 -54.48
CA ASP A 414 3.45 53.04 -53.26
C ASP A 414 4.08 52.23 -52.11
N GLU A 415 3.43 52.22 -50.95
CA GLU A 415 3.93 51.50 -49.77
C GLU A 415 3.98 49.97 -49.98
N TYR A 416 3.12 49.41 -50.84
CA TYR A 416 3.13 47.98 -51.16
C TYR A 416 4.32 47.62 -52.04
N ASP A 417 4.63 48.46 -53.01
CA ASP A 417 5.81 48.31 -53.86
C ASP A 417 7.10 48.33 -53.02
N LEU A 418 7.20 49.25 -52.04
CA LEU A 418 8.34 49.32 -51.11
C LEU A 418 8.49 48.06 -50.25
N ALA A 419 7.38 47.47 -49.79
CA ALA A 419 7.40 46.21 -49.03
C ALA A 419 7.83 45.02 -49.91
N MET A 420 7.43 45.00 -51.18
CA MET A 420 7.85 43.97 -52.13
C MET A 420 9.34 44.07 -52.47
N ILE A 421 9.88 45.30 -52.53
CA ILE A 421 11.30 45.55 -52.76
C ILE A 421 12.18 44.92 -51.66
N ASP A 422 11.73 44.88 -50.42
CA ASP A 422 12.44 44.18 -49.34
C ASP A 422 12.60 42.69 -49.59
N SER A 423 11.52 42.05 -50.04
CA SER A 423 11.52 40.62 -50.39
C SER A 423 12.42 40.37 -51.60
N LEU A 424 12.36 41.23 -52.61
CA LEU A 424 13.21 41.14 -53.80
C LEU A 424 14.69 41.34 -53.49
N ALA A 425 15.01 42.29 -52.60
CA ALA A 425 16.39 42.51 -52.14
C ALA A 425 16.95 41.25 -51.50
N SER A 426 16.19 40.64 -50.58
CA SER A 426 16.58 39.38 -49.95
C SER A 426 16.71 38.22 -50.96
N GLN A 427 15.74 38.06 -51.87
CA GLN A 427 15.75 37.02 -52.90
C GLN A 427 16.95 37.14 -53.86
N LYS A 428 17.38 38.37 -54.16
CA LYS A 428 18.54 38.66 -55.01
C LYS A 428 19.86 38.70 -54.22
N GLY A 429 19.84 38.34 -52.94
CA GLY A 429 21.03 38.23 -52.09
C GLY A 429 21.58 39.56 -51.56
N LEU A 430 20.82 40.65 -51.66
CA LEU A 430 21.18 41.93 -51.06
C LEU A 430 20.78 41.93 -49.58
N ASP A 431 21.77 41.81 -48.69
CA ASP A 431 21.59 42.06 -47.26
C ASP A 431 21.55 43.59 -47.03
N VAL A 432 20.35 44.17 -47.07
CA VAL A 432 20.15 45.63 -46.93
C VAL A 432 20.78 46.17 -45.65
N GLY A 433 20.87 45.37 -44.57
CA GLY A 433 21.48 45.81 -43.32
C GLY A 433 23.01 45.95 -43.36
N LYS A 434 23.66 45.39 -44.38
CA LYS A 434 25.11 45.43 -44.59
C LYS A 434 25.53 46.04 -45.92
N ALA A 435 24.58 46.25 -46.83
CA ALA A 435 24.85 46.83 -48.14
C ALA A 435 25.38 48.27 -48.00
N ASP A 436 26.39 48.60 -48.80
CA ASP A 436 26.82 49.98 -48.97
C ASP A 436 25.98 50.68 -50.05
N ALA A 437 26.17 51.99 -50.19
CA ALA A 437 25.44 52.77 -51.18
C ALA A 437 25.69 52.29 -52.63
N SER A 438 26.83 51.66 -52.91
CA SER A 438 27.15 51.14 -54.25
C SER A 438 26.34 49.88 -54.57
N ALA A 439 26.27 48.94 -53.63
CA ALA A 439 25.48 47.71 -53.76
C ALA A 439 23.98 48.00 -53.91
N ILE A 440 23.46 48.97 -53.15
CA ILE A 440 22.06 49.42 -53.28
C ILE A 440 21.81 50.03 -54.66
N LYS A 441 22.69 50.92 -55.15
CA LYS A 441 22.57 51.50 -56.49
C LYS A 441 22.60 50.45 -57.60
N GLN A 442 23.48 49.46 -57.50
CA GLN A 442 23.56 48.36 -58.47
C GLN A 442 22.28 47.51 -58.48
N PHE A 443 21.75 47.21 -57.31
CA PHE A 443 20.49 46.48 -57.17
C PHE A 443 19.31 47.25 -57.79
N VAL A 444 19.16 48.54 -57.45
CA VAL A 444 18.10 49.40 -58.00
C VAL A 444 18.23 49.57 -59.52
N ALA A 445 19.45 49.71 -60.04
CA ALA A 445 19.67 49.76 -61.48
C ALA A 445 19.22 48.46 -62.18
N GLY A 446 19.45 47.31 -61.56
CA GLY A 446 18.96 46.02 -62.06
C GLY A 446 17.44 45.91 -62.08
N LEU A 447 16.76 46.39 -61.02
CA LEU A 447 15.30 46.43 -60.97
C LEU A 447 14.70 47.41 -61.98
N LYS A 448 15.33 48.59 -62.16
CA LYS A 448 14.92 49.58 -63.15
C LYS A 448 14.94 48.99 -64.56
N ALA A 449 16.01 48.28 -64.92
CA ALA A 449 16.13 47.63 -66.22
C ALA A 449 15.10 46.51 -66.44
N GLN A 450 14.71 45.79 -65.38
CA GLN A 450 13.77 44.67 -65.46
C GLN A 450 12.30 45.12 -65.49
N ASN A 451 11.94 46.18 -64.78
CA ASN A 451 10.55 46.58 -64.57
C ASN A 451 10.17 47.89 -65.27
N ALA A 452 11.04 48.41 -66.14
CA ALA A 452 10.85 49.66 -66.88
C ALA A 452 10.54 50.88 -65.97
N TRP A 453 11.06 50.88 -64.75
CA TRP A 453 10.82 51.98 -63.79
C TRP A 453 11.38 53.31 -64.30
N SER A 454 10.66 54.39 -63.98
CA SER A 454 11.10 55.75 -64.21
C SER A 454 12.35 56.06 -63.36
N THR A 455 13.03 57.16 -63.70
CA THR A 455 14.22 57.58 -62.93
C THR A 455 13.86 58.03 -61.52
N ASP A 456 12.66 58.59 -61.32
CA ASP A 456 12.23 59.09 -60.02
C ASP A 456 11.74 57.96 -59.11
N GLU A 457 11.06 56.97 -59.67
CA GLU A 457 10.74 55.70 -59.00
C GLU A 457 12.02 54.99 -58.50
N ALA A 458 13.02 54.85 -59.37
CA ALA A 458 14.31 54.26 -58.98
C ALA A 458 14.97 55.04 -57.83
N LYS A 459 14.91 56.38 -57.84
CA LYS A 459 15.44 57.20 -56.73
C LYS A 459 14.66 57.03 -55.44
N GLN A 460 13.34 56.86 -55.50
CA GLN A 460 12.51 56.58 -54.33
C GLN A 460 12.93 55.26 -53.68
N VAL A 461 13.14 54.20 -54.47
CA VAL A 461 13.66 52.91 -53.98
C VAL A 461 15.05 53.04 -53.40
N GLU A 462 15.95 53.76 -54.08
CA GLU A 462 17.32 53.98 -53.61
C GLU A 462 17.32 54.71 -52.26
N SER A 463 16.48 55.73 -52.11
CA SER A 463 16.32 56.46 -50.84
C SER A 463 15.79 55.55 -49.73
N TYR A 464 14.75 54.76 -50.02
CA TYR A 464 14.14 53.83 -49.08
C TYR A 464 15.16 52.79 -48.56
N LEU A 465 15.85 52.09 -49.48
CA LEU A 465 16.85 51.09 -49.11
C LEU A 465 18.05 51.72 -48.40
N GLY A 466 18.44 52.93 -48.80
CA GLY A 466 19.51 53.69 -48.14
C GLY A 466 19.17 54.04 -46.69
N GLN A 467 17.95 54.51 -46.43
CA GLN A 467 17.48 54.80 -45.06
C GLN A 467 17.46 53.53 -44.20
N LYS A 468 16.99 52.42 -44.78
CA LYS A 468 16.93 51.13 -44.08
C LYS A 468 18.32 50.57 -43.75
N ALA A 469 19.25 50.66 -44.70
CA ALA A 469 20.65 50.28 -44.48
C ALA A 469 21.31 51.13 -43.39
N ALA A 470 21.10 52.44 -43.41
CA ALA A 470 21.61 53.35 -42.39
C ALA A 470 21.03 53.03 -40.99
N ALA A 471 19.73 52.76 -40.90
CA ALA A 471 19.08 52.37 -39.64
C ALA A 471 19.64 51.05 -39.08
N ALA A 472 19.87 50.06 -39.94
CA ALA A 472 20.45 48.78 -39.55
C ALA A 472 21.91 48.91 -39.09
N GLN A 473 22.72 49.73 -39.78
CA GLN A 473 24.09 50.03 -39.38
C GLN A 473 24.15 50.76 -38.03
N ALA A 474 23.24 51.71 -37.80
CA ALA A 474 23.10 52.38 -36.51
C ALA A 474 22.74 51.39 -35.39
N ALA A 475 21.78 50.49 -35.61
CA ALA A 475 21.40 49.46 -34.65
C ALA A 475 22.56 48.50 -34.33
N ASN A 476 23.32 48.08 -35.35
CA ASN A 476 24.50 47.22 -35.17
C ASN A 476 25.61 47.93 -34.38
N LYS A 477 25.83 49.23 -34.63
CA LYS A 477 26.77 50.04 -33.86
C LYS A 477 26.36 50.08 -32.38
N THR A 478 25.10 50.39 -32.09
CA THR A 478 24.58 50.40 -30.71
C THR A 478 24.74 49.04 -30.03
N ALA A 479 24.46 47.94 -30.73
CA ALA A 479 24.63 46.59 -30.19
C ALA A 479 26.11 46.28 -29.87
N ASN A 480 27.04 46.70 -30.73
CA ASN A 480 28.48 46.54 -30.50
C ASN A 480 28.98 47.40 -29.33
N ASP A 481 28.51 48.64 -29.21
CA ASP A 481 28.83 49.53 -28.10
C ASP A 481 28.37 48.93 -26.77
N GLN A 482 27.15 48.38 -26.71
CA GLN A 482 26.64 47.68 -25.53
C GLN A 482 27.44 46.42 -25.18
N ARG A 483 27.86 45.65 -26.19
CA ARG A 483 28.74 44.48 -25.97
C ARG A 483 30.09 44.90 -25.41
N ALA A 484 30.70 45.96 -25.94
CA ALA A 484 31.95 46.51 -25.45
C ALA A 484 31.82 46.99 -23.99
N GLU A 485 30.70 47.62 -23.63
CA GLU A 485 30.43 48.04 -22.25
C GLU A 485 30.30 46.84 -21.30
N ARG A 486 29.62 45.77 -21.72
CA ARG A 486 29.51 44.53 -20.92
C ARG A 486 30.87 43.85 -20.71
N VAL A 487 31.71 43.81 -21.74
CA VAL A 487 33.08 43.26 -21.63
C VAL A 487 33.92 44.08 -20.65
N LYS A 488 33.84 45.42 -20.71
CA LYS A 488 34.50 46.30 -19.72
C LYS A 488 34.03 46.02 -18.29
N LYS A 489 32.71 45.92 -18.07
CA LYS A 489 32.15 45.59 -16.75
C LYS A 489 32.61 44.21 -16.25
N ALA A 490 32.71 43.22 -17.13
CA ALA A 490 33.19 41.89 -16.77
C ALA A 490 34.68 41.91 -16.37
N ASP A 491 35.52 42.66 -17.11
CA ASP A 491 36.94 42.84 -16.79
C ASP A 491 37.14 43.57 -15.44
N ASP A 492 36.33 44.60 -15.16
CA ASP A 492 36.35 45.31 -13.87
C ASP A 492 35.96 44.39 -12.69
N ILE A 493 34.97 43.51 -12.89
CA ILE A 493 34.59 42.51 -11.89
C ILE A 493 35.73 41.51 -11.67
N ALA A 494 36.35 41.01 -12.74
CA ALA A 494 37.47 40.07 -12.66
C ALA A 494 38.67 40.68 -11.91
N LYS A 495 39.01 41.95 -12.18
CA LYS A 495 40.06 42.68 -11.44
C LYS A 495 39.75 42.80 -9.95
N ARG A 496 38.50 43.14 -9.58
CA ARG A 496 38.08 43.22 -8.17
C ARG A 496 38.20 41.88 -7.44
N LEU A 497 37.85 40.78 -8.09
CA LEU A 497 37.97 39.44 -7.51
C LEU A 497 39.44 38.98 -7.41
N GLY A 498 40.29 39.36 -8.37
CA GLY A 498 41.72 39.04 -8.36
C GLY A 498 42.51 39.77 -7.27
N SER A 499 42.18 41.03 -6.97
CA SER A 499 42.91 41.84 -5.98
C SER A 499 42.60 41.50 -4.52
N GLY A 500 41.50 40.79 -4.23
CA GLY A 500 41.07 40.48 -2.86
C GLY A 500 41.73 39.27 -2.19
N ARG A 501 42.63 38.54 -2.89
CA ARG A 501 43.12 37.22 -2.44
C ARG A 501 44.59 37.17 -2.01
N ILE A 502 45.29 38.31 -1.87
CA ILE A 502 46.72 38.37 -1.51
C ILE A 502 46.94 39.05 -0.14
N GLY A 503 45.95 39.04 0.75
CA GLY A 503 46.03 39.71 2.07
C GLY A 503 45.57 38.86 3.26
N GLY A 504 45.72 37.54 3.19
CA GLY A 504 45.39 36.60 4.28
C GLY A 504 46.51 35.62 4.53
#